data_AF-A0A6J8BC81-F1
#
_entry.id   AF-A0A6J8BC81-F1
#
_cell.length_a   1.000
_cell.length_b   1.000
_cell.length_c   1.000
_cell.angle_alpha   90.00
_cell.angle_beta   90.00
_cell.angle_gamma   90.00
#
_symmetry.space_group_name_H-M   'P 1'
#
loop_
_entity.id
_entity.type
_entity.pdbx_description
1 polymer ?
#
loop_
_entity_poly.entity_id
_entity_poly.type
_entity_poly.pdbx_seq_one_letter_code
_entity_poly.pdbx_strand_id
1 'polypeptide(L)'
;MPLQLRRDHLSLKYYARTKQNPSNPANQLVDDCIEYQIYNHKWNDHNIPYGFRVQNLLKDNDLDKIKLVTKNIQDPPPWIIGQAKTSKPIQILACRVKQKQNIEVTIEWIPAHVGILGNEQVGKLAKLALSNDKIDLNLSLSANEFIAITTALYKKKWQARWDNTCSLWSRSINNTVNKKPNFNQGNRYHAKTITRLRKSTSRKTKSTVVVVLKHSLKFKWRDKTSFYDP
;
A
#
# COMPACT_ATOMS: atom_id res chain seq x y z
N MET A 1 9.37 6.24 -5.25
CA MET A 1 9.41 6.62 -3.82
C MET A 1 10.85 6.60 -3.34
N PRO A 2 11.33 7.65 -2.64
CA PRO A 2 12.64 7.76 -2.01
C PRO A 2 12.91 6.61 -1.05
N LEU A 3 14.19 6.30 -0.84
CA LEU A 3 14.60 5.14 -0.07
C LEU A 3 14.07 5.18 1.37
N GLN A 4 14.14 6.32 2.05
CA GLN A 4 13.68 6.45 3.43
C GLN A 4 12.18 6.17 3.55
N LEU A 5 11.34 6.89 2.79
CA LEU A 5 9.89 6.67 2.77
C LEU A 5 9.49 5.22 2.44
N ARG A 6 10.27 4.55 1.58
CA ARG A 6 10.05 3.14 1.27
C ARG A 6 10.40 2.22 2.44
N ARG A 7 11.50 2.50 3.15
CA ARG A 7 11.91 1.74 4.34
C ARG A 7 10.86 1.87 5.44
N ASP A 8 10.42 3.09 5.72
CA ASP A 8 9.40 3.37 6.73
C ASP A 8 8.07 2.65 6.41
N HIS A 9 7.63 2.70 5.14
CA HIS A 9 6.44 1.98 4.67
C HIS A 9 6.59 0.45 4.83
N LEU A 10 7.75 -0.10 4.51
CA LEU A 10 8.02 -1.53 4.69
C LEU A 10 8.03 -1.93 6.17
N SER A 11 8.58 -1.08 7.04
CA SER A 11 8.55 -1.28 8.50
C SER A 11 7.11 -1.36 9.01
N LEU A 12 6.25 -0.41 8.66
CA LEU A 12 4.83 -0.44 9.05
C LEU A 12 4.08 -1.64 8.48
N LYS A 13 4.39 -2.04 7.23
CA LYS A 13 3.81 -3.25 6.64
C LYS A 13 4.22 -4.51 7.41
N TYR A 14 5.49 -4.60 7.81
CA TYR A 14 6.00 -5.72 8.58
C TYR A 14 5.33 -5.78 9.97
N TYR A 15 5.25 -4.65 10.67
CA TYR A 15 4.49 -4.52 11.93
C TYR A 15 3.05 -5.03 11.83
N ALA A 16 2.31 -4.61 10.79
CA ALA A 16 0.94 -5.07 10.61
C ALA A 16 0.83 -6.59 10.45
N ARG A 17 1.82 -7.21 9.80
CA ARG A 17 1.87 -8.66 9.58
C ARG A 17 2.28 -9.44 10.82
N THR A 18 3.19 -8.91 11.64
CA THR A 18 3.55 -9.55 12.92
C THR A 18 2.35 -9.51 13.86
N LYS A 19 1.71 -8.35 14.00
CA LYS A 19 0.50 -8.16 14.83
C LYS A 19 -0.69 -8.98 14.39
N GLN A 20 -0.79 -9.29 13.11
CA GLN A 20 -1.84 -10.17 12.59
C GLN A 20 -1.78 -11.58 13.19
N ASN A 21 -0.60 -12.08 13.55
CA ASN A 21 -0.41 -13.43 14.09
C ASN A 21 0.16 -13.36 15.52
N PRO A 22 -0.66 -13.57 16.56
CA PRO A 22 -0.20 -13.55 17.95
C PRO A 22 0.95 -14.50 18.24
N SER A 23 0.98 -15.68 17.60
CA SER A 23 2.03 -16.71 17.78
C SER A 23 3.35 -16.37 17.09
N ASN A 24 3.47 -15.22 16.43
CA ASN A 24 4.72 -14.81 15.80
C ASN A 24 5.76 -14.43 16.88
N PRO A 25 6.95 -15.07 16.91
CA PRO A 25 7.99 -14.77 17.89
C PRO A 25 8.47 -13.31 17.82
N ALA A 26 8.36 -12.65 16.66
CA ALA A 26 8.74 -11.26 16.49
C ALA A 26 7.82 -10.27 17.25
N ASN A 27 6.66 -10.69 17.78
CA ASN A 27 5.79 -9.81 18.57
C ASN A 27 6.47 -9.33 19.86
N GLN A 28 7.27 -10.19 20.50
CA GLN A 28 8.04 -9.84 21.71
C GLN A 28 9.02 -8.70 21.44
N LEU A 29 9.57 -8.63 20.22
CA LEU A 29 10.55 -7.62 19.82
C LEU A 29 9.91 -6.26 19.45
N VAL A 30 8.60 -6.23 19.26
CA VAL A 30 7.86 -5.08 18.73
C VAL A 30 7.15 -4.29 19.83
N ASP A 31 6.67 -5.00 20.86
CA ASP A 31 5.87 -4.42 21.93
C ASP A 31 6.72 -3.96 23.10
N ASP A 32 7.36 -4.91 23.78
CA ASP A 32 8.14 -4.66 24.98
C ASP A 32 9.38 -5.53 24.92
N CYS A 33 10.37 -5.08 24.16
CA CYS A 33 11.69 -5.69 24.24
C CYS A 33 12.49 -4.98 25.34
N ILE A 34 13.41 -5.70 26.00
CA ILE A 34 14.29 -5.11 27.04
C ILE A 34 15.12 -3.95 26.47
N GLU A 35 15.32 -3.97 25.14
CA GLU A 35 15.90 -2.91 24.37
C GLU A 35 15.03 -1.65 24.26
N TYR A 36 13.79 -1.66 24.72
CA TYR A 36 12.99 -0.45 24.84
C TYR A 36 13.30 0.28 26.16
N GLN A 37 13.51 -0.48 27.23
CA GLN A 37 13.74 0.04 28.58
C GLN A 37 15.17 0.56 28.77
N ILE A 38 16.16 -0.12 28.18
CA ILE A 38 17.59 0.27 28.31
C ILE A 38 17.94 1.48 27.42
N TYR A 39 17.17 1.77 26.37
CA TYR A 39 17.62 2.60 25.25
C TYR A 39 17.10 4.05 25.24
N ASN A 40 16.26 4.44 26.21
CA ASN A 40 15.75 5.83 26.33
C ASN A 40 16.85 6.89 26.55
N HIS A 41 18.12 6.53 26.76
CA HIS A 41 19.15 7.48 27.21
C HIS A 41 20.50 7.48 26.45
N LYS A 42 20.75 6.65 25.41
CA LYS A 42 22.16 6.42 24.97
C LYS A 42 22.53 6.35 23.47
N TRP A 43 21.62 6.50 22.50
CA TRP A 43 21.99 6.27 21.08
C TRP A 43 21.55 7.37 20.11
N ASN A 44 22.40 7.62 19.10
CA ASN A 44 22.10 8.47 17.94
C ASN A 44 21.07 7.80 17.00
N ASP A 45 20.25 8.60 16.31
CA ASP A 45 19.11 8.20 15.45
C ASP A 45 19.35 7.04 14.46
N HIS A 46 20.60 6.73 14.14
CA HIS A 46 20.98 5.79 13.09
C HIS A 46 21.00 4.31 13.54
N ASN A 47 21.16 4.02 14.83
CA ASN A 47 21.35 2.65 15.36
C ASN A 47 20.17 2.16 16.22
N ILE A 48 19.02 2.80 16.09
CA ILE A 48 17.82 2.47 16.85
C ILE A 48 17.28 1.07 16.46
N PRO A 49 16.96 0.19 17.42
CA PRO A 49 16.31 -1.10 17.19
C PRO A 49 15.00 -1.00 16.40
N TYR A 50 14.61 -2.09 15.73
CA TYR A 50 13.40 -2.10 14.89
C TYR A 50 12.12 -1.78 15.68
N GLY A 51 11.94 -2.39 16.87
CA GLY A 51 10.76 -2.16 17.71
C GLY A 51 10.56 -0.68 18.02
N PHE A 52 11.57 -0.01 18.54
CA PHE A 52 11.51 1.43 18.83
C PHE A 52 11.27 2.28 17.57
N ARG A 53 11.96 1.95 16.47
CA ARG A 53 11.78 2.66 15.20
C ARG A 53 10.33 2.58 14.70
N VAL A 54 9.71 1.40 14.77
CA VAL A 54 8.34 1.24 14.29
C VAL A 54 7.32 1.88 15.22
N GLN A 55 7.56 1.88 16.54
CA GLN A 55 6.72 2.62 17.49
C GLN A 55 6.76 4.13 17.24
N ASN A 56 7.93 4.70 16.97
CA ASN A 56 8.04 6.11 16.58
C ASN A 56 7.30 6.38 15.26
N LEU A 57 7.47 5.51 14.26
CA LEU A 57 6.71 5.64 13.01
C LEU A 57 5.20 5.55 13.24
N LEU A 58 4.71 4.78 14.22
CA LEU A 58 3.29 4.74 14.55
C LEU A 58 2.84 6.07 15.15
N LYS A 59 3.58 6.61 16.12
CA LYS A 59 3.30 7.90 16.76
C LYS A 59 3.36 9.07 15.78
N ASP A 60 4.44 9.16 14.99
CA ASP A 60 4.68 10.22 14.00
C ASP A 60 3.62 10.27 12.88
N ASN A 61 2.82 9.21 12.73
CA ASN A 61 1.76 9.12 11.74
C ASN A 61 0.37 8.98 12.36
N ASP A 62 0.22 9.17 13.68
CA ASP A 62 -1.05 9.01 14.42
C ASP A 62 -1.71 7.62 14.22
N LEU A 63 -0.89 6.58 14.10
CA LEU A 63 -1.30 5.19 13.87
C LEU A 63 -1.25 4.33 15.14
N ASP A 64 -0.69 4.85 16.23
CA ASP A 64 -0.56 4.18 17.53
C ASP A 64 -1.93 3.87 18.16
N LYS A 65 -2.94 4.72 17.90
CA LYS A 65 -4.31 4.53 18.38
C LYS A 65 -5.07 3.41 17.67
N ILE A 66 -4.56 2.94 16.53
CA ILE A 66 -5.24 1.94 15.71
C ILE A 66 -5.00 0.55 16.28
N LYS A 67 -6.08 -0.09 16.75
CA LYS A 67 -6.05 -1.50 17.15
C LYS A 67 -6.18 -2.40 15.93
N LEU A 68 -5.26 -3.36 15.81
CA LEU A 68 -5.26 -4.35 14.74
C LEU A 68 -5.99 -5.63 15.17
N VAL A 69 -6.77 -6.19 14.25
CA VAL A 69 -7.40 -7.50 14.42
C VAL A 69 -6.36 -8.59 14.32
N THR A 70 -6.29 -9.43 15.36
CA THR A 70 -5.49 -10.65 15.36
C THR A 70 -6.26 -11.77 14.62
N LYS A 71 -5.57 -12.50 13.74
CA LYS A 71 -6.11 -13.75 13.19
C LYS A 71 -6.02 -14.81 14.28
N ASN A 72 -7.14 -15.03 14.97
CA ASN A 72 -7.23 -16.05 16.03
C ASN A 72 -7.97 -17.33 15.55
N ILE A 73 -7.99 -17.61 14.25
CA ILE A 73 -8.68 -18.79 13.71
C ILE A 73 -7.86 -19.33 12.55
N GLN A 74 -7.56 -20.63 12.58
CA GLN A 74 -7.05 -21.34 11.41
C GLN A 74 -8.12 -21.25 10.32
N ASP A 75 -7.73 -20.84 9.11
CA ASP A 75 -8.65 -20.86 7.99
C ASP A 75 -9.16 -22.30 7.82
N PRO A 76 -10.49 -22.51 7.64
CA PRO A 76 -11.01 -23.84 7.40
C PRO A 76 -10.25 -24.41 6.20
N PRO A 77 -9.76 -25.66 6.29
CA PRO A 77 -9.01 -26.22 5.20
C PRO A 77 -9.84 -26.20 3.90
N PRO A 78 -9.17 -26.08 2.74
CA PRO A 78 -9.84 -25.76 1.48
C PRO A 78 -10.89 -26.78 1.04
N TRP A 79 -10.82 -28.02 1.53
CA TRP A 79 -11.79 -29.07 1.25
C TRP A 79 -13.11 -28.96 2.04
N ILE A 80 -13.18 -28.12 3.09
CA ILE A 80 -14.42 -27.81 3.82
C ILE A 80 -15.21 -26.69 3.12
N ILE A 81 -14.50 -25.84 2.36
CA ILE A 81 -15.12 -24.74 1.62
C ILE A 81 -15.84 -25.35 0.42
N GLY A 82 -17.13 -25.64 0.59
CA GLY A 82 -17.96 -26.21 -0.47
C GLY A 82 -17.91 -25.38 -1.76
N GLN A 83 -18.23 -26.01 -2.90
CA GLN A 83 -18.29 -25.39 -4.22
C GLN A 83 -19.51 -24.45 -4.37
N ALA A 84 -19.76 -23.58 -3.37
CA ALA A 84 -20.86 -22.65 -3.43
C ALA A 84 -20.61 -21.59 -4.52
N LYS A 85 -21.70 -21.11 -5.14
CA LYS A 85 -21.70 -20.11 -6.23
C LYS A 85 -21.22 -18.71 -5.80
N THR A 86 -20.86 -18.52 -4.53
CA THR A 86 -20.50 -17.24 -3.92
C THR A 86 -18.98 -17.02 -3.89
N SER A 87 -18.54 -15.83 -3.46
CA SER A 87 -17.10 -15.53 -3.36
C SER A 87 -16.45 -16.26 -2.17
N LYS A 88 -15.22 -16.76 -2.38
CA LYS A 88 -14.42 -17.45 -1.34
C LYS A 88 -14.32 -16.70 -0.01
N PRO A 89 -14.12 -15.36 0.04
CA PRO A 89 -14.05 -14.65 1.31
C PRO A 89 -15.33 -14.75 2.15
N ILE A 90 -16.50 -14.68 1.51
CA ILE A 90 -17.80 -14.74 2.20
C ILE A 90 -18.03 -16.17 2.74
N GLN A 91 -17.64 -17.19 1.97
CA GLN A 91 -17.71 -18.59 2.40
C GLN A 91 -16.84 -18.85 3.64
N ILE A 92 -15.61 -18.32 3.65
CA ILE A 92 -14.71 -18.42 4.81
C ILE A 92 -15.33 -17.78 6.05
N LEU A 93 -16.00 -16.63 5.91
CA LEU A 93 -16.70 -15.97 7.02
C LEU A 93 -17.85 -16.82 7.55
N ALA A 94 -18.69 -17.36 6.66
CA ALA A 94 -19.79 -18.25 7.05
C ALA A 94 -19.28 -19.50 7.79
N CYS A 95 -18.22 -20.14 7.29
CA CYS A 95 -17.57 -21.28 7.97
C CYS A 95 -17.06 -20.90 9.38
N ARG A 96 -16.46 -19.71 9.54
CA ARG A 96 -15.99 -19.23 10.85
C ARG A 96 -17.14 -18.99 11.83
N VAL A 97 -18.25 -18.43 11.37
CA VAL A 97 -19.45 -18.24 12.19
C VAL A 97 -20.01 -19.59 12.64
N LYS A 98 -20.12 -20.56 11.72
CA LYS A 98 -20.55 -21.92 12.05
C LYS A 98 -19.63 -22.59 13.07
N GLN A 99 -18.31 -22.53 12.88
CA GLN A 99 -17.34 -23.14 13.81
C GLN A 99 -17.34 -22.51 15.21
N LYS A 100 -17.53 -21.18 15.31
CA LYS A 100 -17.45 -20.47 16.60
C LYS A 100 -18.76 -20.44 17.37
N GLN A 101 -19.87 -20.33 16.66
CA GLN A 101 -21.18 -20.04 17.27
C GLN A 101 -22.20 -21.15 17.01
N ASN A 102 -21.82 -22.20 16.27
CA ASN A 102 -22.73 -23.26 15.83
C ASN A 102 -23.96 -22.74 15.08
N ILE A 103 -23.81 -21.61 14.38
CA ILE A 103 -24.87 -20.98 13.59
C ILE A 103 -24.74 -21.43 12.15
N GLU A 104 -25.83 -21.99 11.61
CA GLU A 104 -25.94 -22.27 10.18
C GLU A 104 -26.23 -20.97 9.41
N VAL A 105 -25.38 -20.67 8.43
CA VAL A 105 -25.48 -19.45 7.62
C VAL A 105 -25.76 -19.86 6.18
N THR A 106 -26.92 -19.47 5.66
CA THR A 106 -27.26 -19.56 4.24
C THR A 106 -26.99 -18.22 3.57
N ILE A 107 -26.43 -18.25 2.36
CA ILE A 107 -26.13 -17.04 1.58
C ILE A 107 -26.93 -17.13 0.28
N GLU A 108 -27.84 -16.19 0.08
CA GLU A 108 -28.68 -16.10 -1.10
C GLU A 108 -28.37 -14.81 -1.86
N TRP A 109 -28.42 -14.89 -3.19
CA TRP A 109 -28.30 -13.71 -4.04
C TRP A 109 -29.69 -13.15 -4.30
N ILE A 110 -29.88 -11.87 -3.95
CA ILE A 110 -31.13 -11.15 -4.14
C ILE A 110 -30.92 -10.12 -5.25
N PRO A 111 -31.76 -10.09 -6.31
CA PRO A 111 -31.64 -9.08 -7.34
C PRO A 111 -31.92 -7.69 -6.76
N ALA A 112 -31.26 -6.67 -7.31
CA ALA A 112 -31.52 -5.29 -6.94
C ALA A 112 -32.88 -4.83 -7.47
N HIS A 113 -33.55 -3.92 -6.74
CA HIS A 113 -34.78 -3.23 -7.17
C HIS A 113 -35.99 -4.15 -7.42
N VAL A 114 -36.12 -5.23 -6.64
CA VAL A 114 -37.22 -6.21 -6.77
C VAL A 114 -38.45 -5.85 -5.92
N GLY A 115 -38.45 -4.71 -5.21
CA GLY A 115 -39.56 -4.35 -4.31
C GLY A 115 -39.54 -5.07 -2.96
N ILE A 116 -38.51 -5.89 -2.68
CA ILE A 116 -38.36 -6.56 -1.38
C ILE A 116 -37.98 -5.50 -0.34
N LEU A 117 -38.94 -5.21 0.56
CA LEU A 117 -38.86 -4.12 1.53
C LEU A 117 -37.55 -4.12 2.33
N GLY A 118 -37.10 -5.28 2.82
CA GLY A 118 -35.83 -5.40 3.56
C GLY A 118 -34.59 -5.10 2.70
N ASN A 119 -34.54 -5.57 1.45
CA ASN A 119 -33.42 -5.31 0.54
C ASN A 119 -33.34 -3.81 0.18
N GLU A 120 -34.49 -3.19 -0.07
CA GLU A 120 -34.56 -1.75 -0.34
C GLU A 120 -34.20 -0.89 0.86
N GLN A 121 -34.66 -1.27 2.06
CA GLN A 121 -34.29 -0.60 3.31
C GLN A 121 -32.78 -0.65 3.54
N VAL A 122 -32.16 -1.82 3.40
CA VAL A 122 -30.71 -1.97 3.53
C VAL A 122 -29.97 -1.09 2.51
N GLY A 123 -30.44 -1.06 1.26
CA GLY A 123 -29.87 -0.18 0.23
C GLY A 123 -29.99 1.31 0.56
N LYS A 124 -31.13 1.75 1.11
CA LYS A 124 -31.34 3.13 1.57
C LYS A 124 -30.42 3.47 2.75
N LEU A 125 -30.36 2.61 3.77
CA LEU A 125 -29.50 2.79 4.94
C LEU A 125 -28.01 2.83 4.57
N ALA A 126 -27.56 1.96 3.66
CA ALA A 126 -26.18 1.96 3.19
C ALA A 126 -25.80 3.27 2.49
N LYS A 127 -26.73 3.89 1.75
CA LYS A 127 -26.52 5.22 1.14
C LYS A 127 -26.47 6.33 2.19
N LEU A 128 -27.35 6.27 3.20
CA LEU A 128 -27.36 7.23 4.29
C LEU A 128 -26.04 7.18 5.08
N ALA A 129 -25.49 5.98 5.32
CA ALA A 129 -24.23 5.80 6.01
C ALA A 129 -23.03 6.47 5.33
N LEU A 130 -23.06 6.68 4.00
CA LEU A 130 -22.01 7.43 3.30
C LEU A 130 -21.97 8.92 3.66
N SER A 131 -23.09 9.46 4.13
CA SER A 131 -23.23 10.88 4.51
C SER A 131 -22.91 11.12 5.99
N ASN A 132 -22.72 10.05 6.78
CA ASN A 132 -22.38 10.17 8.19
C ASN A 132 -20.88 10.43 8.35
N ASP A 133 -20.54 11.51 9.07
CA ASP A 133 -19.14 11.87 9.36
C ASP A 133 -18.49 10.96 10.41
N LYS A 134 -19.29 10.25 11.21
CA LYS A 134 -18.83 9.36 12.27
C LYS A 134 -19.08 7.90 11.91
N ILE A 135 -18.09 7.07 12.21
CA ILE A 135 -18.20 5.62 12.08
C ILE A 135 -18.92 5.11 13.34
N ASP A 136 -20.10 4.53 13.15
CA ASP A 136 -20.95 4.04 14.26
C ASP A 136 -20.36 2.80 14.96
N LEU A 137 -19.49 2.04 14.28
CA LEU A 137 -18.88 0.83 14.80
C LEU A 137 -17.37 1.02 15.02
N ASN A 138 -16.93 0.87 16.28
CA ASN A 138 -15.51 0.86 16.62
C ASN A 138 -14.88 -0.52 16.33
N LEU A 139 -14.74 -0.83 15.04
CA LEU A 139 -14.08 -2.06 14.58
C LEU A 139 -12.57 -1.87 14.54
N SER A 140 -11.85 -2.85 15.08
CA SER A 140 -10.39 -2.93 14.87
C SER A 140 -10.09 -3.18 13.40
N LEU A 141 -8.99 -2.61 12.90
CA LEU A 141 -8.62 -2.75 11.49
C LEU A 141 -7.94 -4.09 11.24
N SER A 142 -8.24 -4.71 10.11
CA SER A 142 -7.42 -5.81 9.62
C SER A 142 -6.03 -5.32 9.21
N ALA A 143 -5.04 -6.21 9.25
CA ALA A 143 -3.70 -5.89 8.76
C ALA A 143 -3.69 -5.40 7.31
N ASN A 144 -4.63 -5.86 6.46
CA ASN A 144 -4.71 -5.42 5.08
C ASN A 144 -5.24 -3.98 4.96
N GLU A 145 -6.24 -3.60 5.75
CA GLU A 145 -6.74 -2.23 5.81
C GLU A 145 -5.67 -1.28 6.32
N PHE A 146 -4.96 -1.67 7.38
CA PHE A 146 -3.82 -0.91 7.88
C PHE A 146 -2.72 -0.74 6.81
N ILE A 147 -2.39 -1.80 6.08
CA ILE A 147 -1.44 -1.73 4.96
C ILE A 147 -1.96 -0.80 3.86
N ALA A 148 -3.27 -0.80 3.58
CA ALA A 148 -3.87 0.08 2.59
C ALA A 148 -3.79 1.56 3.00
N ILE A 149 -4.15 1.86 4.26
CA ILE A 149 -4.05 3.20 4.86
C ILE A 149 -2.61 3.69 4.82
N THR A 150 -1.66 2.91 5.34
CA THR A 150 -0.23 3.27 5.32
C THR A 150 0.29 3.44 3.89
N THR A 151 -0.15 2.61 2.94
CA THR A 151 0.21 2.77 1.54
C THR A 151 -0.30 4.09 0.95
N ALA A 152 -1.53 4.50 1.29
CA ALA A 152 -2.08 5.78 0.88
C ALA A 152 -1.30 6.95 1.51
N LEU A 153 -1.01 6.89 2.81
CA LEU A 153 -0.23 7.91 3.54
C LEU A 153 1.16 8.11 2.92
N TYR A 154 1.91 7.03 2.69
CA TYR A 154 3.27 7.14 2.13
C TYR A 154 3.28 7.52 0.65
N LYS A 155 2.22 7.19 -0.11
CA LYS A 155 2.01 7.76 -1.45
C LYS A 155 1.78 9.28 -1.38
N LYS A 156 0.98 9.78 -0.43
CA LYS A 156 0.75 11.21 -0.22
C LYS A 156 2.03 11.94 0.19
N LYS A 157 2.79 11.40 1.17
CA LYS A 157 4.10 11.93 1.57
C LYS A 157 5.08 11.96 0.39
N TRP A 158 5.08 10.90 -0.43
CA TRP A 158 5.92 10.86 -1.63
C TRP A 158 5.49 11.91 -2.66
N GLN A 159 4.20 12.06 -2.92
CA GLN A 159 3.69 13.08 -3.83
C GLN A 159 4.09 14.49 -3.38
N ALA A 160 3.85 14.84 -2.11
CA ALA A 160 4.23 16.15 -1.56
C ALA A 160 5.74 16.42 -1.71
N ARG A 161 6.59 15.42 -1.44
CA ARG A 161 8.03 15.55 -1.65
C ARG A 161 8.40 15.71 -3.13
N TRP A 162 7.75 14.98 -4.03
CA TRP A 162 7.95 15.11 -5.48
C TRP A 162 7.60 16.52 -5.94
N ASP A 163 6.47 17.05 -5.49
CA ASP A 163 5.99 18.38 -5.87
C ASP A 163 6.97 19.48 -5.43
N ASN A 164 7.62 19.32 -4.28
CA ASN A 164 8.58 20.28 -3.73
C ASN A 164 10.01 20.13 -4.28
N THR A 165 10.41 18.95 -4.77
CA THR A 165 11.80 18.69 -5.18
C THR A 165 12.03 18.60 -6.68
N CYS A 166 10.97 18.44 -7.49
CA CYS A 166 11.11 18.30 -8.93
C CYS A 166 11.15 19.63 -9.68
N SER A 167 11.99 19.69 -10.72
CA SER A 167 12.00 20.78 -11.68
C SER A 167 10.62 20.92 -12.36
N LEU A 168 10.28 22.14 -12.78
CA LEU A 168 9.04 22.43 -13.53
C LEU A 168 8.88 21.50 -14.74
N TRP A 169 9.97 21.24 -15.46
CA TRP A 169 10.00 20.28 -16.57
C TRP A 169 9.68 18.83 -16.18
N SER A 170 10.15 18.36 -15.02
CA SER A 170 9.83 17.00 -14.59
C SER A 170 8.35 16.87 -14.18
N ARG A 171 7.77 17.95 -13.64
CA ARG A 171 6.35 18.04 -13.28
C ARG A 171 5.44 18.10 -14.51
N SER A 172 5.84 18.79 -15.58
CA SER A 172 5.06 18.84 -16.83
C SER A 172 4.94 17.47 -17.49
N ILE A 173 5.95 16.60 -17.33
CA ILE A 173 5.93 15.24 -17.88
C ILE A 173 5.21 14.25 -16.95
N ASN A 174 5.45 14.33 -15.64
CA ASN A 174 4.82 13.45 -14.64
C ASN A 174 4.38 14.26 -13.42
N ASN A 175 3.13 14.70 -13.41
CA ASN A 175 2.55 15.44 -12.29
C ASN A 175 2.25 14.56 -11.07
N THR A 176 1.96 13.27 -11.27
CA THR A 176 1.66 12.33 -10.19
C THR A 176 2.68 11.23 -10.07
N VAL A 177 3.09 10.94 -8.85
CA VAL A 177 3.99 9.84 -8.53
C VAL A 177 3.36 8.48 -8.84
N ASN A 178 4.12 7.60 -9.49
CA ASN A 178 3.72 6.23 -9.85
C ASN A 178 2.63 6.09 -10.93
N LYS A 179 2.19 7.15 -11.61
CA LYS A 179 1.55 6.93 -12.92
C LYS A 179 2.61 6.36 -13.85
N LYS A 180 2.38 5.15 -14.35
CA LYS A 180 3.16 4.68 -15.49
C LYS A 180 2.85 5.65 -16.64
N PRO A 181 3.86 6.16 -17.35
CA PRO A 181 3.58 6.88 -18.57
C PRO A 181 2.74 5.95 -19.46
N ASN A 182 1.56 6.42 -19.87
CA ASN A 182 0.72 5.69 -20.80
C ASN A 182 1.41 5.72 -22.16
N PHE A 183 2.26 4.73 -22.44
CA PHE A 183 2.79 4.48 -23.78
C PHE A 183 1.69 3.79 -24.60
N ASN A 184 0.53 4.43 -24.74
CA ASN A 184 -0.63 3.89 -25.45
C ASN A 184 -0.42 3.85 -26.98
N GLN A 185 0.78 4.17 -27.48
CA GLN A 185 1.07 4.36 -28.90
C GLN A 185 2.29 3.56 -29.40
N GLY A 186 2.65 2.40 -28.83
CA GLY A 186 3.75 1.65 -29.44
C GLY A 186 4.14 0.29 -28.87
N ASN A 187 4.81 -0.48 -29.74
CA ASN A 187 5.41 -1.79 -29.51
C ASN A 187 6.06 -1.89 -28.11
N ARG A 188 5.70 -2.96 -27.37
CA ARG A 188 6.21 -3.30 -26.02
C ARG A 188 7.73 -3.23 -25.91
N TYR A 189 8.46 -3.48 -27.00
CA TYR A 189 9.91 -3.33 -27.08
C TYR A 189 10.37 -1.90 -26.75
N HIS A 190 9.79 -0.89 -27.41
CA HIS A 190 10.12 0.52 -27.17
C HIS A 190 9.74 0.96 -25.76
N ALA A 191 8.57 0.55 -25.26
CA ALA A 191 8.15 0.85 -23.89
C ALA A 191 9.14 0.28 -22.85
N LYS A 192 9.66 -0.94 -23.05
CA LYS A 192 10.71 -1.53 -22.20
C LYS A 192 12.02 -0.74 -22.28
N THR A 193 12.42 -0.29 -23.46
CA THR A 193 13.64 0.51 -23.64
C THR A 193 13.52 1.87 -22.95
N ILE A 194 12.41 2.58 -23.16
CA ILE A 194 12.15 3.90 -22.58
C ILE A 194 12.06 3.84 -21.05
N THR A 195 11.36 2.85 -20.49
CA THR A 195 11.24 2.67 -19.03
C THR A 195 12.57 2.33 -18.34
N ARG A 196 13.59 1.89 -19.09
CA ARG A 196 14.94 1.61 -18.59
C ARG A 196 15.90 2.80 -18.73
N LEU A 197 15.52 3.84 -19.48
CA LEU A 197 16.29 5.08 -19.56
C LEU A 197 16.29 5.72 -18.17
N ARG A 198 17.47 5.93 -17.58
CA ARG A 198 17.62 6.72 -16.36
C ARG A 198 17.99 8.14 -16.77
N LYS A 199 17.21 9.13 -16.33
CA LYS A 199 17.61 10.54 -16.38
C LYS A 199 18.58 10.79 -15.23
N SER A 200 19.83 11.18 -15.53
CA SER A 200 20.68 11.84 -14.55
C SER A 200 20.86 13.31 -14.95
N THR A 201 20.81 14.19 -13.97
CA THR A 201 21.13 15.62 -14.11
C THR A 201 22.41 15.88 -13.33
N SER A 202 23.46 16.31 -14.03
CA SER A 202 24.71 16.77 -13.40
C SER A 202 24.51 18.18 -12.83
N ARG A 203 24.99 18.44 -11.61
CA ARG A 203 24.94 19.79 -11.00
C ARG A 203 25.79 20.83 -11.76
N LYS A 204 26.75 20.39 -12.60
CA LYS A 204 27.70 21.29 -13.27
C LYS A 204 27.20 21.86 -14.59
N THR A 205 26.15 21.32 -15.19
CA THR A 205 25.56 21.86 -16.43
C THR A 205 24.04 21.76 -16.35
N LYS A 206 23.35 22.91 -16.33
CA LYS A 206 21.89 22.98 -16.34
C LYS A 206 21.23 22.43 -17.63
N SER A 207 21.99 21.77 -18.52
CA SER A 207 21.56 21.47 -19.90
C SER A 207 21.89 20.05 -20.39
N THR A 208 22.45 19.15 -19.57
CA THR A 208 22.87 17.82 -20.07
C THR A 208 22.10 16.68 -19.39
N VAL A 209 21.23 16.01 -20.15
CA VAL A 209 20.60 14.74 -19.75
C VAL A 209 21.52 13.61 -20.20
N VAL A 210 22.23 12.97 -19.27
CA VAL A 210 23.01 11.77 -19.60
C VAL A 210 22.09 10.56 -19.52
N VAL A 211 21.83 9.94 -20.67
CA VAL A 211 21.03 8.72 -20.77
C VAL A 211 21.97 7.52 -20.67
N VAL A 212 22.10 6.96 -19.47
CA VAL A 212 22.87 5.71 -19.28
C VAL A 212 21.93 4.52 -19.43
N LEU A 213 22.15 3.72 -20.48
CA LEU A 213 21.46 2.45 -20.70
C LEU A 213 22.14 1.35 -19.85
N LYS A 214 21.36 0.66 -19.02
CA LYS A 214 21.83 -0.55 -18.34
C LYS A 214 21.58 -1.74 -19.27
N HIS A 215 22.68 -2.28 -19.82
CA HIS A 215 22.83 -3.35 -20.81
C HIS A 215 22.94 -2.94 -22.29
N SER A 216 23.98 -3.53 -22.88
CA SER A 216 24.48 -3.46 -24.24
C SER A 216 23.40 -3.67 -25.30
N LEU A 217 22.75 -2.61 -25.73
CA LEU A 217 22.11 -2.56 -27.04
C LEU A 217 22.98 -1.65 -27.91
N LYS A 218 23.63 -2.24 -28.92
CA LYS A 218 24.40 -1.53 -29.94
C LYS A 218 23.43 -0.61 -30.70
N PHE A 219 23.35 0.66 -30.33
CA PHE A 219 22.72 1.69 -31.13
C PHE A 219 23.81 2.37 -31.96
N LYS A 220 23.73 2.26 -33.29
CA LYS A 220 24.49 3.13 -34.19
C LYS A 220 23.85 4.52 -34.10
N TRP A 221 24.61 5.50 -33.62
CA TRP A 221 24.27 6.89 -33.80
C TRP A 221 24.23 7.20 -35.30
N ARG A 222 23.12 7.77 -35.79
CA ARG A 222 23.10 8.53 -37.04
C ARG A 222 23.06 9.98 -36.62
N ASP A 223 24.17 10.67 -36.80
CA ASP A 223 24.18 12.12 -36.74
C ASP A 223 23.25 12.65 -37.82
N LYS A 224 22.22 13.38 -37.41
CA LYS A 224 21.50 14.31 -38.26
C LYS A 224 21.76 15.70 -37.72
N THR A 225 22.95 16.22 -37.99
CA THR A 225 23.20 17.65 -38.01
C THR A 225 22.71 18.18 -39.37
N SER A 226 21.44 18.50 -39.45
CA SER A 226 20.93 19.58 -40.30
C SER A 226 19.48 19.83 -39.90
N PHE A 227 19.19 21.06 -39.47
CA PHE A 227 17.98 21.83 -39.76
C PHE A 227 17.99 23.06 -38.82
N TYR A 228 17.77 24.24 -39.42
CA TYR A 228 17.91 25.62 -38.94
C TYR A 228 19.34 26.16 -39.06
N ASP A 229 19.63 27.08 -39.99
CA ASP A 229 19.03 28.42 -40.18
C ASP A 229 19.02 28.89 -41.67
N PRO A 230 18.40 30.04 -42.01
CA PRO A 230 17.26 30.24 -42.94
C PRO A 230 17.49 30.01 -44.44
#